data_AF-A5MYG8-F1
#
_entry.id   AF-A5MYG8-F1
#
_cell.length_a   1.000
_cell.length_b   1.000
_cell.length_c   1.000
_cell.angle_alpha   90.00
_cell.angle_beta   90.00
_cell.angle_gamma   90.00
#
_symmetry.space_group_name_H-M   'P 1'
#
loop_
_entity.id
_entity.type
_entity.pdbx_description
1 polymer ?
#
loop_
_entity_poly.entity_id
_entity_poly.type
_entity_poly.pdbx_seq_one_letter_code
_entity_poly.pdbx_strand_id
1 'polypeptide(L)' 'MEKLYPEELEIYDKDATDKYMLIGFLKSIRNDNSIHIKSYAKDVGKNDDDYKRGYYKGFRDVAEIQNRLIDNFLKEMEV' A
#
# COMPACT_ATOMS: atom_id res chain seq x y z
N MET A 1 47.80 -3.23 3.83
CA MET A 1 46.40 -3.25 3.34
C MET A 1 45.70 -4.35 4.10
N GLU A 2 44.85 -3.97 5.03
CA GLU A 2 43.99 -4.89 5.78
C GLU A 2 43.01 -5.51 4.77
N LYS A 3 43.07 -6.83 4.61
CA LYS A 3 42.12 -7.55 3.75
C LYS A 3 40.83 -7.66 4.55
N LEU A 4 39.81 -6.91 4.16
CA LEU A 4 38.44 -7.16 4.58
C LEU A 4 38.07 -8.59 4.14
N TYR A 5 37.86 -9.46 5.10
CA TYR A 5 37.46 -10.84 4.83
C TYR A 5 35.99 -10.86 4.41
N PRO A 6 35.59 -11.71 3.44
CA PRO A 6 34.19 -11.83 2.98
C PRO A 6 33.21 -12.21 4.08
N GLU A 7 33.70 -12.66 5.24
CA GLU A 7 32.93 -13.14 6.38
C GLU A 7 32.18 -12.02 7.14
N GLU A 8 32.41 -10.75 6.79
CA GLU A 8 31.64 -9.58 7.28
C GLU A 8 30.49 -9.16 6.34
N LEU A 9 30.30 -9.84 5.20
CA LEU A 9 29.04 -9.69 4.46
C LEU A 9 27.95 -10.37 5.28
N GLU A 10 27.11 -9.56 5.95
CA GLU A 10 25.77 -9.96 6.37
C GLU A 10 25.14 -10.76 5.22
N ILE A 11 25.02 -12.08 5.40
CA ILE A 11 24.30 -12.93 4.47
C ILE A 11 22.84 -12.61 4.70
N TYR A 12 22.35 -11.58 4.04
CA TYR A 12 20.93 -11.27 4.02
C TYR A 12 20.20 -12.49 3.50
N ASP A 13 19.28 -13.01 4.31
CA ASP A 13 18.29 -13.95 3.83
C ASP A 13 17.47 -13.22 2.77
N LYS A 14 17.75 -13.56 1.50
CA LYS A 14 17.13 -12.92 0.35
C LYS A 14 15.61 -13.09 0.39
N ASP A 15 15.12 -14.25 0.84
CA ASP A 15 13.69 -14.53 0.90
C ASP A 15 13.03 -13.65 1.96
N ALA A 16 13.68 -13.47 3.11
CA ALA A 16 13.23 -12.53 4.14
C ALA A 16 13.26 -11.08 3.64
N THR A 17 14.32 -10.69 2.93
CA THR A 17 14.48 -9.33 2.37
C THR A 17 13.41 -9.03 1.33
N ASP A 18 13.20 -9.94 0.38
CA ASP A 18 12.17 -9.83 -0.66
C ASP A 18 10.76 -9.78 -0.04
N LYS A 19 10.50 -10.58 1.03
CA LYS A 19 9.25 -10.54 1.79
C LYS A 19 9.01 -9.15 2.41
N TYR A 20 9.99 -8.58 3.10
CA TYR A 20 9.84 -7.25 3.73
C TYR A 20 9.70 -6.13 2.71
N MET A 21 10.41 -6.20 1.57
CA MET A 21 10.23 -5.25 0.47
C MET A 21 8.80 -5.30 -0.08
N LEU A 22 8.26 -6.50 -0.31
CA LEU A 22 6.88 -6.67 -0.77
C LEU A 22 5.87 -6.12 0.24
N ILE A 23 6.05 -6.40 1.53
CA ILE A 23 5.21 -5.84 2.61
C ILE A 23 5.25 -4.29 2.58
N GLY A 24 6.44 -3.71 2.45
CA GLY A 24 6.62 -2.26 2.36
C GLY A 24 5.92 -1.64 1.15
N PHE A 25 6.07 -2.27 -0.02
CA PHE A 25 5.40 -1.85 -1.25
C PHE A 25 3.87 -1.88 -1.12
N LEU A 26 3.31 -2.97 -0.60
CA LEU A 26 1.87 -3.11 -0.37
C LEU A 26 1.33 -2.07 0.61
N LYS A 27 2.07 -1.78 1.70
CA LYS A 27 1.72 -0.72 2.66
C LYS A 27 1.72 0.67 2.00
N SER A 28 2.64 0.93 1.06
CA SER A 28 2.66 2.19 0.29
C SER A 28 1.39 2.35 -0.54
N ILE A 29 1.00 1.34 -1.32
CA ILE A 29 -0.23 1.37 -2.14
C ILE A 29 -1.45 1.61 -1.25
N ARG A 30 -1.54 0.90 -0.13
CA ARG A 30 -2.65 1.05 0.83
C ARG A 30 -2.77 2.48 1.35
N ASN A 31 -1.63 3.12 1.64
CA ASN A 31 -1.59 4.48 2.12
C ASN A 31 -2.06 5.48 1.04
N ASP A 32 -1.61 5.32 -0.20
CA ASP A 32 -2.03 6.16 -1.34
C ASP A 32 -3.54 6.04 -1.58
N ASN A 33 -4.07 4.82 -1.59
CA ASN A 33 -5.51 4.58 -1.66
C ASN A 33 -6.28 5.24 -0.51
N SER A 34 -5.72 5.23 0.71
CA SER A 34 -6.34 5.89 1.86
C SER A 34 -6.39 7.42 1.70
N ILE A 35 -5.41 8.02 1.02
CA ILE A 35 -5.45 9.44 0.65
C ILE A 35 -6.59 9.70 -0.32
N HIS A 36 -6.72 8.89 -1.37
CA HIS A 36 -7.82 9.02 -2.35
C HIS A 36 -9.21 8.87 -1.73
N ILE A 37 -9.40 7.91 -0.83
CA ILE A 37 -10.66 7.71 -0.09
C ILE A 37 -10.99 8.95 0.77
N LYS A 38 -10.00 9.52 1.46
CA LYS A 38 -10.19 10.74 2.27
C LYS A 38 -10.49 11.97 1.42
N SER A 39 -9.81 12.11 0.29
CA SER A 39 -10.09 13.19 -0.67
C SER A 39 -11.52 13.12 -1.18
N TYR A 40 -12.05 11.93 -1.49
CA TYR A 40 -13.48 11.78 -1.83
C TYR A 40 -14.39 12.38 -0.74
N ALA A 41 -14.17 11.98 0.52
CA ALA A 41 -14.99 12.41 1.64
C ALA A 41 -14.92 13.93 1.90
N LYS A 42 -13.83 14.57 1.49
CA LYS A 42 -13.60 16.01 1.68
C LYS A 42 -14.05 16.86 0.49
N ASP A 43 -13.82 16.38 -0.72
CA ASP A 43 -13.94 17.15 -1.96
C ASP A 43 -15.29 16.94 -2.68
N VAL A 44 -16.07 15.94 -2.25
CA VAL A 44 -17.44 15.71 -2.69
C VAL A 44 -18.41 16.17 -1.61
N GLY A 45 -19.00 17.34 -1.82
CA GLY A 45 -20.00 17.92 -0.92
C GLY A 45 -21.39 17.36 -1.14
N LYS A 46 -22.28 17.50 -0.14
CA LYS A 46 -23.71 17.12 -0.23
C LYS A 46 -24.50 17.89 -1.31
N ASN A 47 -23.89 18.89 -1.94
CA ASN A 47 -24.48 19.75 -2.97
C ASN A 47 -23.82 19.61 -4.35
N ASP A 48 -22.82 18.74 -4.52
CA ASP A 48 -22.24 18.48 -5.85
C ASP A 48 -23.25 17.75 -6.75
N ASP A 49 -23.12 17.90 -8.08
CA ASP A 49 -23.99 17.20 -9.02
C ASP A 49 -23.80 15.66 -8.97
N ASP A 50 -24.82 14.93 -9.45
CA ASP A 50 -24.83 13.47 -9.40
C ASP A 50 -23.73 12.83 -10.25
N TYR A 51 -23.29 13.51 -11.32
CA TYR A 51 -22.21 13.05 -12.19
C TYR A 51 -20.87 13.04 -11.45
N LYS A 52 -20.51 14.15 -10.81
CA LYS A 52 -19.30 14.31 -10.02
C LYS A 52 -19.31 13.31 -8.86
N ARG A 53 -20.43 13.19 -8.13
CA ARG A 53 -20.56 12.17 -7.07
C ARG A 53 -20.32 10.77 -7.58
N GLY A 54 -20.93 10.40 -8.70
CA GLY A 54 -20.81 9.08 -9.32
C GLY A 54 -19.38 8.78 -9.77
N TYR A 55 -18.75 9.71 -10.48
CA TYR A 55 -17.36 9.60 -10.94
C TYR A 55 -16.41 9.36 -9.77
N TYR A 56 -16.43 10.25 -8.77
CA TYR A 56 -15.55 10.17 -7.61
C TYR A 56 -15.86 8.92 -6.75
N LYS A 57 -17.13 8.45 -6.70
CA LYS A 57 -17.53 7.25 -5.96
C LYS A 57 -16.86 6.01 -6.55
N GLY A 58 -16.76 5.91 -7.87
CA GLY A 58 -16.08 4.81 -8.54
C GLY A 58 -14.62 4.67 -8.08
N PHE A 59 -13.87 5.77 -8.02
CA PHE A 59 -12.47 5.75 -7.54
C PHE A 59 -12.38 5.36 -6.07
N ARG A 60 -13.29 5.88 -5.24
CA ARG A 60 -13.34 5.52 -3.81
C ARG A 60 -13.59 4.02 -3.65
N ASP A 61 -14.62 3.48 -4.32
CA ASP A 61 -15.00 2.07 -4.20
C ASP A 61 -13.85 1.15 -4.64
N VAL A 62 -13.14 1.50 -5.72
CA VAL A 62 -11.95 0.77 -6.18
C VAL A 62 -10.83 0.81 -5.13
N ALA A 63 -10.52 1.98 -4.59
CA ALA A 63 -9.49 2.14 -3.56
C ALA A 63 -9.83 1.37 -2.27
N GLU A 64 -11.11 1.35 -1.85
CA GLU A 64 -11.58 0.58 -0.70
C GLU A 64 -11.41 -0.94 -0.92
N ILE A 65 -11.78 -1.43 -2.11
CA ILE A 65 -11.62 -2.84 -2.47
C ILE A 65 -10.13 -3.23 -2.47
N GLN A 66 -9.28 -2.41 -3.07
CA GLN A 66 -7.84 -2.66 -3.11
C GLN A 66 -7.24 -2.70 -1.70
N ASN A 67 -7.60 -1.77 -0.82
CA ASN A 67 -7.14 -1.79 0.57
C ASN A 67 -7.57 -3.05 1.30
N ARG A 68 -8.81 -3.51 1.11
CA ARG A 68 -9.28 -4.75 1.73
C ARG A 68 -8.49 -5.98 1.27
N LEU A 69 -8.15 -6.04 -0.03
CA LEU A 69 -7.32 -7.12 -0.57
C LEU A 69 -5.90 -7.06 -0.01
N ILE A 70 -5.30 -5.87 0.04
CA ILE A 70 -3.96 -5.67 0.62
C ILE A 70 -3.94 -6.04 2.10
N ASP A 71 -4.92 -5.62 2.88
CA ASP A 71 -5.01 -5.93 4.31
C ASP A 71 -5.10 -7.45 4.56
N ASN A 72 -5.86 -8.17 3.74
CA ASN A 72 -5.92 -9.63 3.80
C ASN A 72 -4.56 -10.27 3.48
N PHE A 73 -3.90 -9.80 2.42
CA PHE A 73 -2.61 -10.32 1.99
C PHE A 73 -1.50 -10.07 3.03
N LEU A 74 -1.45 -8.85 3.58
CA LEU A 74 -0.53 -8.49 4.66
C LEU A 74 -0.76 -9.33 5.91
N LYS A 75 -2.01 -9.59 6.27
CA LYS A 75 -2.35 -10.45 7.41
C LYS A 75 -1.84 -11.88 7.24
N GLU A 76 -1.85 -12.42 6.02
CA GLU A 76 -1.28 -13.75 5.74
C GLU A 76 0.25 -13.74 5.71
N MET A 77 0.86 -12.63 5.32
CA MET A 77 2.32 -12.48 5.24
C MET A 77 3.00 -12.13 6.58
N GLU A 78 2.33 -11.42 7.49
CA GLU A 78 2.90 -11.02 8.78
C GLU A 78 2.81 -12.13 9.86
N VAL A 79 2.19 -13.28 9.53
CA VAL A 79 2.23 -14.54 10.31
C VAL A 79 3.55 -15.26 10.06
#